data_AF-A0A0S8E3L7-F1
#
_entry.id   AF-A0A0S8E3L7-F1
#
_cell.length_a   1.000
_cell.length_b   1.000
_cell.length_c   1.000
_cell.angle_alpha   90.00
_cell.angle_beta   90.00
_cell.angle_gamma   90.00
#
_symmetry.space_group_name_H-M   'P 1'
#
loop_
_entity.id
_entity.type
_entity.pdbx_description
1 polymer ?
#
loop_
_entity_poly.entity_id
_entity_poly.type
_entity_poly.pdbx_seq_one_letter_code
_entity_poly.pdbx_strand_id
1 'polypeptide(L)'
;MLASRETLAEQEAAAERQAEANRLADPVLKAFLPLRMKVRSQAAPRKIKLRIAGVKQLYLGCAGQADAVLGDPQFIEPDGKAAPLPLAKLRRPTHHGFLVHSDMGRWKPIIWGKQKCATGLVMRDWEVSIELDGQAEWLEGWVGSRSQHKDRQGEFWVQCRSLAEVKARAAAVREGLVDAVAAAFPSPVDSRQQRLEASVGIWKADWLRGDLAELASRYAGACGATQKQAAQEMAKRCKGVADLEAVRDLFYAQYIKPRLSLARRTLEMVERAAPRPQLAAELAALEKEFADPQGNAHGEAFYIRACNLRRRIILSHPALDFPKLLINKRSGFLPEHMCDQYLGRHSREAPGLVVLENWKGDPRETV
;
A
#
# COMPACT_ATOMS: atom_id res chain seq x y z
N MET A 1 13.80 4.79 8.87
CA MET A 1 12.52 4.56 8.17
C MET A 1 11.88 5.80 7.55
N LEU A 2 11.77 6.96 8.21
CA LEU A 2 11.23 8.19 7.58
C LEU A 2 12.01 8.61 6.31
N ALA A 3 13.35 8.61 6.37
CA ALA A 3 14.21 8.83 5.20
C ALA A 3 13.96 7.82 4.06
N SER A 4 13.63 6.57 4.41
CA SER A 4 13.28 5.52 3.44
C SER A 4 12.01 5.82 2.65
N ARG A 5 11.10 6.62 3.21
CA ARG A 5 9.87 7.03 2.56
C ARG A 5 10.01 8.28 1.71
N GLU A 6 10.97 9.15 1.99
CA GLU A 6 11.35 10.19 1.05
C GLU A 6 11.86 9.56 -0.23
N THR A 7 12.70 8.53 -0.10
CA THR A 7 13.12 7.69 -1.23
C THR A 7 11.93 6.98 -1.91
N LEU A 8 10.93 6.49 -1.15
CA LEU A 8 9.70 5.92 -1.74
C LEU A 8 8.91 6.93 -2.56
N ALA A 9 8.62 8.09 -1.99
CA ALA A 9 7.86 9.12 -2.68
C ALA A 9 8.62 9.61 -3.92
N GLU A 10 9.95 9.70 -3.85
CA GLU A 10 10.79 10.01 -5.00
C GLU A 10 10.76 8.94 -6.07
N GLN A 11 10.74 7.66 -5.69
CA GLN A 11 10.64 6.54 -6.63
C GLN A 11 9.24 6.40 -7.22
N GLU A 12 8.17 6.59 -6.45
CA GLU A 12 6.79 6.68 -6.96
C GLU A 12 6.66 7.87 -7.91
N ALA A 13 7.14 9.05 -7.51
CA ALA A 13 7.17 10.22 -8.40
C ALA A 13 8.06 10.00 -9.62
N ALA A 14 9.16 9.24 -9.50
CA ALA A 14 9.99 8.87 -10.65
C ALA A 14 9.27 7.87 -11.56
N ALA A 15 8.54 6.90 -11.00
CA ALA A 15 7.74 5.94 -11.76
C ALA A 15 6.56 6.62 -12.45
N GLU A 16 5.92 7.59 -11.80
CA GLU A 16 4.90 8.46 -12.40
C GLU A 16 5.50 9.35 -13.49
N ARG A 17 6.65 10.00 -13.24
CA ARG A 17 7.39 10.76 -14.26
C ARG A 17 7.79 9.89 -15.44
N GLN A 18 8.22 8.65 -15.22
CA GLN A 18 8.55 7.70 -16.28
C GLN A 18 7.29 7.25 -17.02
N ALA A 19 6.18 6.99 -16.31
CA ALA A 19 4.91 6.65 -16.95
C ALA A 19 4.37 7.81 -17.80
N GLU A 20 4.53 9.03 -17.33
CA GLU A 20 4.19 10.26 -18.04
C GLU A 20 5.15 10.52 -19.21
N ALA A 21 6.45 10.28 -19.05
CA ALA A 21 7.41 10.34 -20.13
C ALA A 21 7.09 9.31 -21.22
N ASN A 22 6.73 8.08 -20.85
CA ASN A 22 6.27 7.04 -21.78
C ASN A 22 4.96 7.46 -22.48
N ARG A 23 4.03 8.10 -21.76
CA ARG A 23 2.80 8.67 -22.35
C ARG A 23 3.13 9.77 -23.35
N LEU A 24 4.06 10.66 -23.02
CA LEU A 24 4.48 11.78 -23.87
C LEU A 24 5.33 11.33 -25.07
N ALA A 25 5.99 10.18 -24.98
CA ALA A 25 6.73 9.55 -26.06
C ALA A 25 5.81 8.89 -27.10
N ASP A 26 4.62 8.45 -26.69
CA ASP A 26 3.57 7.97 -27.59
C ASP A 26 2.90 9.18 -28.29
N PRO A 27 3.04 9.35 -29.62
CA PRO A 27 2.50 10.51 -30.33
C PRO A 27 0.98 10.68 -30.17
N VAL A 28 0.27 9.57 -29.98
CA VAL A 28 -1.18 9.55 -29.79
C VAL A 28 -1.53 9.96 -28.36
N LEU A 29 -0.91 9.31 -27.37
CA LEU A 29 -1.22 9.59 -25.98
C LEU A 29 -0.70 10.95 -25.51
N LYS A 30 0.33 11.50 -26.15
CA LYS A 30 0.87 12.84 -25.87
C LYS A 30 -0.21 13.92 -25.92
N ALA A 31 -1.14 13.81 -26.88
CA ALA A 31 -2.23 14.77 -27.09
C ALA A 31 -3.43 14.54 -26.15
N PHE A 32 -3.51 13.38 -25.49
CA PHE A 32 -4.54 13.07 -24.51
C PHE A 32 -4.14 13.61 -23.13
N LEU A 33 -4.93 14.54 -22.57
CA LEU A 33 -4.72 15.07 -21.21
C LEU A 33 -5.77 14.47 -20.27
N PRO A 34 -5.41 13.55 -19.35
CA PRO A 34 -6.38 12.98 -18.42
C PRO A 34 -7.16 14.05 -17.66
N LEU A 35 -8.45 13.83 -17.43
CA LEU A 35 -9.31 14.75 -16.70
C LEU A 35 -9.57 14.20 -15.30
N ARG A 36 -9.39 15.04 -14.28
CA ARG A 36 -9.90 14.82 -12.93
C ARG A 36 -10.63 16.07 -12.45
N MET A 37 -11.83 15.89 -11.91
CA MET A 37 -12.65 17.00 -11.47
C MET A 37 -13.41 16.66 -10.19
N LYS A 38 -13.23 17.48 -9.15
CA LYS A 38 -14.04 17.41 -7.94
C LYS A 38 -15.48 17.77 -8.27
N VAL A 39 -16.42 16.93 -7.85
CA VAL A 39 -17.86 17.15 -7.94
C VAL A 39 -18.44 17.27 -6.54
N ARG A 40 -19.33 18.23 -6.34
CA ARG A 40 -20.00 18.47 -5.05
C ARG A 40 -21.50 18.54 -5.26
N SER A 41 -22.28 18.04 -4.30
CA SER A 41 -23.73 18.26 -4.28
C SER A 41 -24.04 19.74 -4.52
N GLN A 42 -25.03 20.02 -5.37
CA GLN A 42 -25.54 21.38 -5.67
C GLN A 42 -24.57 22.32 -6.42
N ALA A 43 -23.34 21.91 -6.73
CA ALA A 43 -22.48 22.69 -7.61
C ALA A 43 -23.08 22.73 -9.03
N ALA A 44 -22.97 23.88 -9.70
CA ALA A 44 -23.37 24.00 -11.10
C ALA A 44 -22.59 23.01 -11.98
N PRO A 45 -23.23 22.37 -12.97
CA PRO A 45 -22.55 21.45 -13.86
C PRO A 45 -21.52 22.22 -14.71
N ARG A 46 -20.42 21.56 -15.04
CA ARG A 46 -19.34 22.14 -15.84
C ARG A 46 -19.26 21.42 -17.18
N LYS A 47 -19.21 22.17 -18.28
CA LYS A 47 -18.96 21.59 -19.59
C LYS A 47 -17.49 21.14 -19.67
N ILE A 48 -17.28 19.93 -20.18
CA ILE A 48 -15.96 19.37 -20.46
C ILE A 48 -15.78 19.21 -21.97
N LYS A 49 -14.54 19.34 -22.43
CA LYS A 49 -14.09 19.02 -23.78
C LYS A 49 -12.70 18.41 -23.70
N LEU A 50 -12.59 17.15 -24.10
CA LEU A 50 -11.40 16.33 -23.91
C LEU A 50 -10.95 15.75 -25.25
N ARG A 51 -9.70 15.96 -25.65
CA ARG A 51 -9.15 15.36 -26.87
C ARG A 51 -8.94 13.87 -26.63
N ILE A 52 -9.50 13.02 -27.48
CA ILE A 52 -9.41 11.54 -27.41
C ILE A 52 -8.87 10.91 -28.69
N ALA A 53 -8.43 11.72 -29.65
CA ALA A 53 -7.88 11.25 -30.93
C ALA A 53 -6.82 10.16 -30.75
N GLY A 54 -7.02 9.02 -31.42
CA GLY A 54 -6.14 7.84 -31.41
C GLY A 54 -6.16 7.00 -30.12
N VAL A 55 -6.84 7.44 -29.06
CA VAL A 55 -7.05 6.61 -27.87
C VAL A 55 -7.91 5.42 -28.27
N LYS A 56 -7.48 4.19 -27.94
CA LYS A 56 -8.22 2.96 -28.25
C LYS A 56 -9.29 2.62 -27.22
N GLN A 57 -9.04 2.97 -25.96
CA GLN A 57 -9.92 2.68 -24.86
C GLN A 57 -9.95 3.86 -23.88
N LEU A 58 -11.16 4.26 -23.50
CA LEU A 58 -11.40 5.33 -22.54
C LEU A 58 -12.09 4.75 -21.31
N TYR A 59 -11.66 5.18 -20.14
CA TYR A 59 -12.25 4.85 -18.86
C TYR A 59 -12.84 6.11 -18.25
N LEU A 60 -14.10 6.02 -17.86
CA LEU A 60 -14.89 7.06 -17.23
C LEU A 60 -15.24 6.55 -15.85
N GLY A 61 -14.96 7.32 -14.79
CA GLY A 61 -15.29 6.86 -13.46
C GLY A 61 -15.51 7.96 -12.45
N CYS A 62 -15.93 7.53 -11.27
CA CYS A 62 -16.00 8.40 -10.11
C CYS A 62 -15.70 7.66 -8.81
N ALA A 63 -15.26 8.42 -7.80
CA ALA A 63 -14.99 7.95 -6.44
C ALA A 63 -15.56 8.95 -5.44
N GLY A 64 -15.77 8.47 -4.22
CA GLY A 64 -16.30 9.27 -3.12
C GLY A 64 -17.81 9.07 -2.92
N GLN A 65 -18.41 9.99 -2.18
CA GLN A 65 -19.80 9.85 -1.69
C GLN A 65 -20.83 10.43 -2.66
N ALA A 66 -20.41 11.33 -3.56
CA ALA A 66 -21.31 11.98 -4.52
C ALA A 66 -21.59 11.11 -5.75
N ASP A 67 -22.83 11.16 -6.24
CA ASP A 67 -23.20 10.61 -7.54
C ASP A 67 -22.67 11.54 -8.63
N ALA A 68 -21.51 11.23 -9.20
CA ALA A 68 -20.98 11.96 -10.34
C ALA A 68 -21.81 11.65 -11.58
N VAL A 69 -22.01 12.63 -12.44
CA VAL A 69 -22.78 12.42 -13.65
C VAL A 69 -22.11 13.10 -14.83
N LEU A 70 -22.13 12.42 -15.97
CA LEU A 70 -21.77 12.96 -17.28
C LEU A 70 -23.05 13.03 -18.14
N GLY A 71 -23.63 14.23 -18.27
CA GLY A 71 -24.83 14.51 -19.04
C GLY A 71 -24.53 14.91 -20.49
N ASP A 72 -25.39 14.47 -21.40
CA ASP A 72 -25.26 14.60 -22.86
C ASP A 72 -23.84 14.33 -23.39
N PRO A 73 -23.22 13.18 -23.05
CA PRO A 73 -21.91 12.86 -23.57
C PRO A 73 -21.99 12.61 -25.08
N GLN A 74 -21.06 13.22 -25.82
CA GLN A 74 -20.97 13.08 -27.27
C GLN A 74 -19.51 13.03 -27.72
N PHE A 75 -19.26 12.24 -28.77
CA PHE A 75 -18.03 12.26 -29.53
C PHE A 75 -18.12 13.31 -30.63
N ILE A 76 -17.03 14.03 -30.85
CA ILE A 76 -16.89 14.98 -31.95
C ILE A 76 -15.85 14.41 -32.91
N GLU A 77 -16.25 14.14 -34.15
CA GLU A 77 -15.38 13.73 -35.25
C GLU A 77 -14.51 14.91 -35.74
N PRO A 78 -13.43 14.66 -36.52
CA PRO A 78 -12.56 15.73 -37.05
C PRO A 78 -13.28 16.79 -37.91
N ASP A 79 -14.42 16.44 -38.52
CA ASP A 79 -15.26 17.35 -39.30
C ASP A 79 -16.19 18.22 -38.42
N GLY A 80 -16.15 18.03 -37.10
CA GLY A 80 -17.00 18.71 -36.12
C GLY A 80 -18.36 18.04 -35.89
N LYS A 81 -18.67 16.93 -36.57
CA LYS A 81 -19.92 16.21 -36.39
C LYS A 81 -19.97 15.59 -35.00
N ALA A 82 -21.09 15.83 -34.31
CA ALA A 82 -21.34 15.26 -32.99
C ALA A 82 -22.14 13.96 -33.11
N ALA A 83 -21.65 12.89 -32.48
CA ALA A 83 -22.34 11.62 -32.32
C ALA A 83 -22.54 11.34 -30.81
N PRO A 84 -23.74 10.99 -30.35
CA PRO A 84 -23.96 10.63 -28.95
C PRO A 84 -23.03 9.48 -28.52
N LEU A 85 -22.54 9.53 -27.28
CA LEU A 85 -21.74 8.43 -26.72
C LEU A 85 -22.57 7.14 -26.77
N PRO A 86 -22.08 6.03 -27.38
CA PRO A 86 -22.85 4.81 -27.52
C PRO A 86 -22.91 4.06 -26.18
N LEU A 87 -23.80 4.51 -25.30
CA LEU A 87 -23.90 4.04 -23.91
C LEU A 87 -24.19 2.54 -23.81
N ALA A 88 -24.83 1.95 -24.83
CA ALA A 88 -25.05 0.51 -24.93
C ALA A 88 -23.76 -0.32 -25.12
N LYS A 89 -22.67 0.28 -25.61
CA LYS A 89 -21.37 -0.37 -25.81
C LYS A 89 -20.45 -0.30 -24.59
N LEU A 90 -20.88 0.34 -23.50
CA LEU A 90 -20.07 0.46 -22.28
C LEU A 90 -19.82 -0.90 -21.63
N ARG A 91 -18.55 -1.27 -21.47
CA ARG A 91 -18.15 -2.47 -20.73
C ARG A 91 -18.08 -2.14 -19.25
N ARG A 92 -18.76 -2.96 -18.45
CA ARG A 92 -18.87 -2.85 -16.99
C ARG A 92 -17.85 -3.77 -16.33
N PRO A 93 -16.98 -3.29 -15.43
CA PRO A 93 -16.30 -4.17 -14.49
C PRO A 93 -17.36 -4.79 -13.56
N THR A 94 -17.14 -6.05 -13.20
CA THR A 94 -18.19 -7.02 -12.88
C THR A 94 -19.03 -6.78 -11.63
N HIS A 95 -18.75 -5.79 -10.77
CA HIS A 95 -19.48 -5.66 -9.50
C HIS A 95 -19.74 -4.20 -9.08
N HIS A 96 -21.00 -3.94 -8.70
CA HIS A 96 -21.53 -2.78 -7.98
C HIS A 96 -21.51 -1.41 -8.69
N GLY A 97 -22.49 -1.20 -9.57
CA GLY A 97 -22.91 0.14 -9.98
C GLY A 97 -24.13 0.10 -10.90
N PHE A 98 -24.92 1.18 -10.88
CA PHE A 98 -26.09 1.32 -11.74
C PHE A 98 -25.76 2.25 -12.90
N LEU A 99 -25.73 1.71 -14.12
CA LEU A 99 -25.69 2.52 -15.31
C LEU A 99 -27.12 2.99 -15.58
N VAL A 100 -27.41 4.24 -15.24
CA VAL A 100 -28.73 4.82 -15.51
C VAL A 100 -28.65 5.62 -16.80
N HIS A 101 -29.27 5.10 -17.86
CA HIS A 101 -29.46 5.80 -19.13
C HIS A 101 -30.95 6.13 -19.29
N SER A 102 -31.23 7.32 -19.81
CA SER A 102 -32.56 7.77 -20.24
C SER A 102 -33.27 6.86 -21.24
N ASP A 103 -32.55 6.11 -22.10
CA ASP A 103 -33.14 5.31 -23.18
C ASP A 103 -33.88 4.07 -22.70
N MET A 104 -33.78 3.72 -21.41
CA MET A 104 -34.56 2.61 -20.83
C MET A 104 -36.00 3.00 -20.45
N GLY A 105 -36.55 4.09 -21.00
CA GLY A 105 -37.97 4.48 -20.94
C GLY A 105 -38.53 4.83 -19.55
N ARG A 106 -37.75 4.65 -18.47
CA ARG A 106 -38.19 4.84 -17.08
C ARG A 106 -37.67 6.10 -16.41
N TRP A 107 -36.84 6.91 -17.07
CA TRP A 107 -36.13 8.00 -16.40
C TRP A 107 -36.37 9.38 -17.01
N LYS A 108 -36.65 10.34 -16.13
CA LYS A 108 -36.78 11.76 -16.45
C LYS A 108 -35.41 12.33 -16.88
N PRO A 109 -35.38 13.37 -17.75
CA PRO A 109 -34.18 14.11 -18.08
C PRO A 109 -33.38 14.49 -16.83
N ILE A 110 -32.05 14.53 -16.96
CA ILE A 110 -31.17 14.92 -15.86
C ILE A 110 -31.24 16.44 -15.75
N ILE A 111 -31.71 16.96 -14.62
CA ILE A 111 -31.89 18.41 -14.41
C ILE A 111 -30.92 18.87 -13.33
N TRP A 112 -30.03 19.81 -13.69
CA TRP A 112 -29.12 20.51 -12.79
C TRP A 112 -29.36 22.02 -12.84
N GLY A 113 -30.11 22.52 -11.87
CA GLY A 113 -30.54 23.92 -11.91
C GLY A 113 -31.28 24.21 -13.21
N LYS A 114 -30.70 25.04 -14.09
CA LYS A 114 -31.25 25.37 -15.40
C LYS A 114 -30.81 24.42 -16.53
N GLN A 115 -29.76 23.62 -16.32
CA GLN A 115 -29.26 22.69 -17.34
C GLN A 115 -30.12 21.44 -17.36
N LYS A 116 -30.64 21.09 -18.53
CA LYS A 116 -31.38 19.85 -18.77
C LYS A 116 -30.60 19.00 -19.75
N CYS A 117 -30.22 17.79 -19.34
CA CYS A 117 -29.57 16.82 -20.21
C CYS A 117 -30.57 15.73 -20.60
N ALA A 118 -30.63 15.42 -21.89
CA ALA A 118 -31.50 14.41 -22.44
C ALA A 118 -30.99 13.00 -22.11
N THR A 119 -29.68 12.79 -22.17
CA THR A 119 -29.00 11.54 -21.85
C THR A 119 -27.90 11.76 -20.81
N GLY A 120 -27.36 10.68 -20.26
CA GLY A 120 -26.21 10.78 -19.39
C GLY A 120 -25.87 9.51 -18.64
N LEU A 121 -24.75 9.56 -17.94
CA LEU A 121 -24.17 8.51 -17.13
C LEU A 121 -24.16 8.95 -15.68
N VAL A 122 -24.88 8.27 -14.79
CA VAL A 122 -24.77 8.45 -13.35
C VAL A 122 -23.82 7.38 -12.82
N MET A 123 -22.81 7.77 -12.05
CA MET A 123 -21.80 6.88 -11.49
C MET A 123 -21.66 7.14 -9.99
N ARG A 124 -21.46 6.07 -9.21
CA ARG A 124 -21.13 6.13 -7.77
C ARG A 124 -20.06 5.08 -7.49
N ASP A 125 -18.88 5.54 -7.10
CA ASP A 125 -17.73 4.70 -6.75
C ASP A 125 -17.46 3.57 -7.76
N TRP A 126 -17.45 3.95 -9.04
CA TRP A 126 -17.44 3.01 -10.15
C TRP A 126 -16.72 3.56 -11.39
N GLU A 127 -16.36 2.67 -12.31
CA GLU A 127 -15.70 2.95 -13.57
C GLU A 127 -16.37 2.15 -14.69
N VAL A 128 -16.51 2.75 -15.86
CA VAL A 128 -16.90 2.08 -17.10
C VAL A 128 -15.83 2.28 -18.15
N SER A 129 -15.72 1.35 -19.09
CA SER A 129 -14.82 1.50 -20.22
C SER A 129 -15.58 1.51 -21.54
N ILE A 130 -15.04 2.28 -22.49
CA ILE A 130 -15.50 2.32 -23.87
C ILE A 130 -14.33 2.07 -24.80
N GLU A 131 -14.54 1.14 -25.73
CA GLU A 131 -13.64 0.93 -26.86
C GLU A 131 -13.97 1.97 -27.94
N LEU A 132 -12.96 2.68 -28.40
CA LEU A 132 -13.07 3.71 -29.42
C LEU A 132 -12.66 3.11 -30.77
N ASP A 133 -13.42 3.44 -31.81
CA ASP A 133 -13.15 3.02 -33.20
C ASP A 133 -12.07 3.87 -33.89
N GLY A 134 -11.55 4.89 -33.20
CA GLY A 134 -10.54 5.81 -33.71
C GLY A 134 -11.10 6.98 -34.54
N GLN A 135 -12.42 7.08 -34.74
CA GLN A 135 -13.04 8.16 -35.53
C GLN A 135 -13.25 9.45 -34.72
N ALA A 136 -13.39 9.34 -33.40
CA ALA A 136 -13.63 10.50 -32.54
C ALA A 136 -12.34 11.29 -32.24
N GLU A 137 -12.39 12.62 -32.39
CA GLU A 137 -11.31 13.53 -31.98
C GLU A 137 -11.53 14.06 -30.56
N TRP A 138 -12.77 14.34 -30.17
CA TRP A 138 -13.12 14.88 -28.85
C TRP A 138 -14.24 14.12 -28.15
N LEU A 139 -14.21 14.11 -26.82
CA LEU A 139 -15.34 13.85 -25.94
C LEU A 139 -15.82 15.16 -25.34
N GLU A 140 -17.09 15.50 -25.53
CA GLU A 140 -17.76 16.62 -24.87
C GLU A 140 -18.91 16.14 -23.98
N GLY A 141 -19.25 16.92 -22.96
CA GLY A 141 -20.42 16.68 -22.12
C GLY A 141 -20.47 17.61 -20.90
N TRP A 142 -21.49 17.44 -20.06
CA TRP A 142 -21.66 18.19 -18.81
C TRP A 142 -21.38 17.31 -17.62
N VAL A 143 -20.44 17.71 -16.75
CA VAL A 143 -20.13 16.96 -15.53
C VAL A 143 -20.65 17.67 -14.29
N GLY A 144 -21.36 16.94 -13.44
CA GLY A 144 -21.95 17.45 -12.20
C GLY A 144 -22.16 16.37 -11.15
N SER A 145 -22.90 16.71 -10.09
CA SER A 145 -23.33 15.77 -9.04
C SER A 145 -24.86 15.71 -8.95
N ARG A 146 -25.42 14.52 -8.71
CA ARG A 146 -26.86 14.28 -8.50
C ARG A 146 -27.16 13.76 -7.09
N SER A 147 -26.35 14.10 -6.08
CA SER A 147 -26.66 13.72 -4.70
C SER A 147 -27.75 14.60 -4.10
N GLN A 148 -28.82 13.98 -3.56
CA GLN A 148 -29.87 14.67 -2.78
C GLN A 148 -29.36 15.12 -1.40
N HIS A 149 -28.32 14.45 -0.89
CA HIS A 149 -27.70 14.82 0.37
C HIS A 149 -26.77 16.01 0.17
N LYS A 150 -26.97 17.04 1.00
CA LYS A 150 -26.04 18.15 1.14
C LYS A 150 -24.67 17.60 1.57
N ASP A 151 -23.61 18.25 1.11
CA ASP A 151 -22.22 18.00 1.52
C ASP A 151 -21.52 16.73 1.02
N ARG A 152 -22.17 15.88 0.21
CA ARG A 152 -21.45 14.78 -0.44
C ARG A 152 -20.46 15.31 -1.49
N GLN A 153 -19.24 14.81 -1.43
CA GLN A 153 -18.17 15.12 -2.37
C GLN A 153 -17.74 13.86 -3.12
N GLY A 154 -17.29 14.05 -4.35
CA GLY A 154 -16.69 12.99 -5.15
C GLY A 154 -15.69 13.56 -6.14
N GLU A 155 -15.03 12.68 -6.86
CA GLU A 155 -14.14 13.00 -7.97
C GLU A 155 -14.62 12.24 -9.20
N PHE A 156 -14.79 12.95 -10.31
CA PHE A 156 -15.02 12.38 -11.63
C PHE A 156 -13.70 12.36 -12.40
N TRP A 157 -13.45 11.32 -13.18
CA TRP A 157 -12.27 11.26 -14.03
C TRP A 157 -12.53 10.66 -15.41
N VAL A 158 -11.63 11.00 -16.34
CA VAL A 158 -11.51 10.40 -17.66
C VAL A 158 -10.04 10.08 -17.92
N GLN A 159 -9.75 8.83 -18.26
CA GLN A 159 -8.39 8.31 -18.41
C GLN A 159 -8.32 7.22 -19.49
N CYS A 160 -7.12 6.92 -19.98
CA CYS A 160 -6.87 5.90 -21.01
C CYS A 160 -6.45 4.53 -20.43
N ARG A 161 -6.43 4.40 -19.10
CA ARG A 161 -6.12 3.16 -18.36
C ARG A 161 -7.15 2.94 -17.27
N SER A 162 -7.44 1.70 -16.90
CA SER A 162 -8.41 1.46 -15.83
C SER A 162 -7.88 1.92 -14.47
N LEU A 163 -8.76 2.33 -13.56
CA LEU A 163 -8.37 2.64 -12.18
C LEU A 163 -7.79 1.39 -11.50
N ALA A 164 -8.28 0.20 -11.84
CA ALA A 164 -7.75 -1.06 -11.35
C ALA A 164 -6.28 -1.26 -11.79
N GLU A 165 -5.95 -1.01 -13.05
CA GLU A 165 -4.58 -1.08 -13.56
C GLU A 165 -3.67 -0.03 -12.91
N VAL A 166 -4.15 1.21 -12.77
CA VAL A 166 -3.41 2.27 -12.06
C VAL A 166 -3.12 1.85 -10.62
N LYS A 167 -4.12 1.33 -9.91
CA LYS A 167 -3.97 0.81 -8.53
C LYS A 167 -3.04 -0.40 -8.46
N ALA A 168 -3.15 -1.34 -9.41
CA ALA A 168 -2.33 -2.54 -9.46
C ALA A 168 -0.85 -2.20 -9.73
N ARG A 169 -0.59 -1.25 -10.63
CA ARG A 169 0.75 -0.76 -10.90
C ARG A 169 1.35 -0.04 -9.70
N ALA A 170 0.58 0.82 -9.04
CA ALA A 170 1.01 1.45 -7.79
C ALA A 170 1.33 0.39 -6.72
N ALA A 171 0.48 -0.64 -6.59
CA ALA A 171 0.73 -1.77 -5.69
C ALA A 171 2.03 -2.54 -6.03
N ALA A 172 2.26 -2.84 -7.30
CA ALA A 172 3.48 -3.53 -7.73
C ALA A 172 4.75 -2.70 -7.48
N VAL A 173 4.69 -1.38 -7.71
CA VAL A 173 5.79 -0.46 -7.36
C VAL A 173 6.04 -0.46 -5.86
N ARG A 174 4.98 -0.44 -5.04
CA ARG A 174 5.09 -0.50 -3.57
C ARG A 174 5.72 -1.80 -3.10
N GLU A 175 5.31 -2.95 -3.65
CA GLU A 175 5.91 -4.24 -3.30
C GLU A 175 7.42 -4.23 -3.57
N GLY A 176 7.84 -3.80 -4.77
CA GLY A 176 9.25 -3.67 -5.10
C GLY A 176 10.01 -2.70 -4.18
N LEU A 177 9.34 -1.65 -3.70
CA LEU A 177 9.97 -0.76 -2.74
C LEU A 177 10.02 -1.35 -1.32
N VAL A 178 9.02 -2.08 -0.85
CA VAL A 178 9.11 -2.75 0.45
C VAL A 178 10.37 -3.62 0.51
N ASP A 179 10.69 -4.31 -0.58
CA ASP A 179 11.92 -5.06 -0.73
C ASP A 179 13.17 -4.16 -0.74
N ALA A 180 13.15 -3.04 -1.44
CA ALA A 180 14.25 -2.07 -1.46
C ALA A 180 14.51 -1.42 -0.08
N VAL A 181 13.45 -1.12 0.67
CA VAL A 181 13.53 -0.60 2.05
C VAL A 181 14.07 -1.67 2.99
N ALA A 182 13.63 -2.93 2.84
CA ALA A 182 14.20 -4.03 3.60
C ALA A 182 15.71 -4.18 3.32
N ALA A 183 16.13 -4.01 2.06
CA ALA A 183 17.54 -4.04 1.68
C ALA A 183 18.35 -2.84 2.25
N ALA A 184 17.76 -1.65 2.29
CA ALA A 184 18.41 -0.44 2.81
C ALA A 184 18.55 -0.41 4.34
N PHE A 185 17.71 -1.17 5.05
CA PHE A 185 17.75 -1.30 6.51
C PHE A 185 18.03 -2.77 6.89
N PRO A 186 19.25 -3.26 6.61
CA PRO A 186 19.57 -4.69 6.71
C PRO A 186 19.72 -5.16 8.16
N SER A 187 19.60 -4.26 9.15
CA SER A 187 19.80 -4.67 10.53
C SER A 187 18.74 -5.71 10.92
N PRO A 188 19.12 -6.76 11.67
CA PRO A 188 18.16 -7.75 12.14
C PRO A 188 17.02 -7.16 12.97
N VAL A 189 17.23 -5.98 13.57
CA VAL A 189 16.22 -5.24 14.33
C VAL A 189 15.19 -4.66 13.37
N ASP A 190 15.62 -3.89 12.37
CA ASP A 190 14.75 -3.26 11.39
C ASP A 190 13.91 -4.31 10.64
N SER A 191 14.56 -5.39 10.19
CA SER A 191 13.89 -6.50 9.50
C SER A 191 12.81 -7.19 10.34
N ARG A 192 12.92 -7.19 11.67
CA ARG A 192 11.87 -7.75 12.56
C ARG A 192 10.71 -6.78 12.71
N GLN A 193 11.01 -5.49 12.83
CA GLN A 193 10.01 -4.43 12.97
C GLN A 193 9.18 -4.29 11.70
N GLN A 194 9.84 -4.21 10.55
CA GLN A 194 9.19 -4.15 9.24
C GLN A 194 8.25 -5.35 9.01
N ARG A 195 8.70 -6.58 9.31
CA ARG A 195 7.85 -7.77 9.19
C ARG A 195 6.63 -7.73 10.11
N LEU A 196 6.82 -7.28 11.35
CA LEU A 196 5.71 -7.16 12.30
C LEU A 196 4.69 -6.12 11.83
N GLU A 197 5.15 -4.92 11.50
CA GLU A 197 4.31 -3.80 11.03
C GLU A 197 3.62 -4.13 9.68
N ALA A 198 4.31 -4.82 8.77
CA ALA A 198 3.73 -5.30 7.51
C ALA A 198 2.65 -6.36 7.75
N SER A 199 2.87 -7.29 8.70
CA SER A 199 1.89 -8.34 9.00
C SER A 199 0.56 -7.81 9.52
N VAL A 200 0.57 -6.67 10.21
CA VAL A 200 -0.65 -5.99 10.70
C VAL A 200 -1.12 -4.88 9.77
N GLY A 201 -0.48 -4.72 8.60
CA GLY A 201 -0.94 -3.84 7.53
C GLY A 201 -0.64 -2.36 7.71
N ILE A 202 0.28 -1.96 8.60
CA ILE A 202 0.71 -0.54 8.74
C ILE A 202 1.12 0.04 7.38
N TRP A 203 1.82 -0.79 6.59
CA TRP A 203 2.44 -0.41 5.33
C TRP A 203 1.60 -0.72 4.07
N LYS A 204 0.37 -1.24 4.20
CA LYS A 204 -0.41 -1.73 3.05
C LYS A 204 -1.14 -0.66 2.24
N ALA A 205 -1.47 0.48 2.84
CA ALA A 205 -2.24 1.53 2.17
C ALA A 205 -1.39 2.77 1.90
N ASP A 206 -1.81 3.56 0.91
CA ASP A 206 -1.22 4.85 0.60
C ASP A 206 -1.53 5.86 1.71
N TRP A 207 -0.59 6.76 2.00
CA TRP A 207 -0.86 7.99 2.76
C TRP A 207 0.00 9.11 2.25
N LEU A 208 -0.43 10.34 2.48
CA LEU A 208 0.25 11.53 1.98
C LEU A 208 1.64 11.67 2.62
N ARG A 209 2.63 12.10 1.83
CA ARG A 209 3.97 12.41 2.37
C ARG A 209 3.85 13.45 3.48
N GLY A 210 4.49 13.17 4.62
CA GLY A 210 4.46 14.05 5.79
C GLY A 210 3.16 13.97 6.62
N ASP A 211 2.18 13.15 6.22
CA ASP A 211 0.97 12.93 7.01
C ASP A 211 1.24 11.93 8.14
N LEU A 212 1.94 12.42 9.16
CA LEU A 212 2.26 11.65 10.36
C LEU A 212 1.02 11.30 11.17
N ALA A 213 -0.06 12.08 11.06
CA ALA A 213 -1.32 11.82 11.75
C ALA A 213 -2.01 10.57 11.18
N GLU A 214 -2.06 10.42 9.85
CA GLU A 214 -2.56 9.19 9.21
C GLU A 214 -1.71 7.97 9.59
N LEU A 215 -0.38 8.09 9.61
CA LEU A 215 0.49 7.00 10.02
C LEU A 215 0.27 6.63 11.51
N ALA A 216 0.16 7.63 12.39
CA ALA A 216 -0.15 7.41 13.80
C ALA A 216 -1.53 6.74 13.98
N SER A 217 -2.52 7.13 13.18
CA SER A 217 -3.87 6.53 13.17
C SER A 217 -3.81 5.03 12.86
N ARG A 218 -2.92 4.60 11.96
CA ARG A 218 -2.72 3.17 11.64
C ARG A 218 -2.10 2.40 12.78
N TYR A 219 -1.06 2.94 13.42
CA TYR A 219 -0.48 2.33 14.62
C TYR A 219 -1.53 2.19 15.71
N ALA A 220 -2.30 3.26 15.97
CA ALA A 220 -3.40 3.24 16.92
C ALA A 220 -4.50 2.21 16.56
N GLY A 221 -4.82 2.05 15.28
CA GLY A 221 -5.75 1.05 14.78
C GLY A 221 -5.27 -0.39 14.98
N ALA A 222 -3.95 -0.61 14.94
CA ALA A 222 -3.29 -1.90 15.15
C ALA A 222 -2.95 -2.20 16.63
N CYS A 223 -3.20 -1.27 17.55
CA CYS A 223 -3.06 -1.50 18.98
C CYS A 223 -4.14 -2.47 19.49
N GLY A 224 -3.75 -3.33 20.43
CA GLY A 224 -4.66 -4.19 21.19
C GLY A 224 -5.64 -3.37 22.05
N ALA A 225 -6.71 -4.03 22.49
CA ALA A 225 -7.83 -3.38 23.17
C ALA A 225 -7.42 -2.49 24.35
N THR A 226 -6.40 -2.90 25.13
CA THR A 226 -5.91 -2.16 26.30
C THR A 226 -5.30 -0.80 25.94
N GLN A 227 -4.54 -0.70 24.84
CA GLN A 227 -3.84 0.54 24.44
C GLN A 227 -4.60 1.35 23.38
N LYS A 228 -5.61 0.76 22.73
CA LYS A 228 -6.26 1.33 21.54
C LYS A 228 -6.80 2.75 21.75
N GLN A 229 -7.53 2.99 22.85
CA GLN A 229 -8.13 4.30 23.10
C GLN A 229 -7.07 5.39 23.30
N ALA A 230 -6.06 5.13 24.14
CA ALA A 230 -4.96 6.06 24.39
C ALA A 230 -4.18 6.37 23.09
N ALA A 231 -3.87 5.33 22.31
CA ALA A 231 -3.18 5.47 21.04
C ALA A 231 -4.00 6.30 20.02
N GLN A 232 -5.33 6.11 19.96
CA GLN A 232 -6.21 6.88 19.09
C GLN A 232 -6.25 8.37 19.48
N GLU A 233 -6.31 8.68 20.77
CA GLU A 233 -6.28 10.08 21.23
C GLU A 233 -4.94 10.76 20.95
N MET A 234 -3.83 10.03 21.10
CA MET A 234 -2.50 10.54 20.73
C MET A 234 -2.35 10.72 19.23
N ALA A 235 -2.83 9.77 18.42
CA ALA A 235 -2.79 9.86 16.96
C ALA A 235 -3.53 11.09 16.42
N LYS A 236 -4.69 11.42 16.99
CA LYS A 236 -5.44 12.66 16.64
C LYS A 236 -4.65 13.95 16.89
N ARG A 237 -3.70 13.91 17.82
CA ARG A 237 -2.88 15.06 18.22
C ARG A 237 -1.48 15.04 17.61
N CYS A 238 -1.16 14.03 16.80
CA CYS A 238 0.16 13.84 16.22
C CYS A 238 0.51 14.98 15.26
N LYS A 239 1.51 15.78 15.63
CA LYS A 239 2.03 16.91 14.82
C LYS A 239 3.46 16.70 14.36
N GLY A 240 4.18 15.77 14.99
CA GLY A 240 5.59 15.53 14.70
C GLY A 240 6.03 14.09 14.94
N VAL A 241 7.32 13.86 14.70
CA VAL A 241 7.94 12.54 14.83
C VAL A 241 7.87 12.02 16.27
N ALA A 242 8.07 12.88 17.26
CA ALA A 242 8.00 12.50 18.67
C ALA A 242 6.59 11.99 19.07
N ASP A 243 5.52 12.62 18.57
CA ASP A 243 4.16 12.16 18.83
C ASP A 243 3.90 10.80 18.18
N LEU A 244 4.40 10.60 16.95
CA LEU A 244 4.31 9.34 16.23
C LEU A 244 5.07 8.22 16.98
N GLU A 245 6.28 8.51 17.46
CA GLU A 245 7.08 7.58 18.26
C GLU A 245 6.32 7.15 19.52
N ALA A 246 5.67 8.10 20.21
CA ALA A 246 4.89 7.80 21.39
C ALA A 246 3.66 6.90 21.09
N VAL A 247 3.01 7.07 19.94
CA VAL A 247 1.94 6.14 19.48
C VAL A 247 2.52 4.78 19.12
N ARG A 248 3.70 4.76 18.47
CA ARG A 248 4.39 3.54 18.06
C ARG A 248 4.85 2.74 19.28
N ASP A 249 5.25 3.38 20.37
CA ASP A 249 5.58 2.73 21.64
C ASP A 249 4.38 1.97 22.22
N LEU A 250 3.18 2.57 22.21
CA LEU A 250 1.96 1.88 22.62
C LEU A 250 1.65 0.67 21.73
N PHE A 251 1.93 0.76 20.43
CA PHE A 251 1.80 -0.36 19.50
C PHE A 251 2.79 -1.49 19.84
N TYR A 252 4.03 -1.19 20.22
CA TYR A 252 5.02 -2.21 20.58
C TYR A 252 4.77 -2.84 21.95
N ALA A 253 4.20 -2.10 22.90
CA ALA A 253 3.92 -2.54 24.25
C ALA A 253 3.16 -3.88 24.30
N GLN A 254 2.17 -4.07 23.41
CA GLN A 254 1.35 -5.29 23.37
C GLN A 254 2.15 -6.56 23.04
N TYR A 255 3.32 -6.43 22.39
CA TYR A 255 4.14 -7.56 22.00
C TYR A 255 5.21 -7.93 23.05
N ILE A 256 5.45 -7.08 24.05
CA ILE A 256 6.53 -7.29 25.03
C ILE A 256 6.27 -8.55 25.87
N LYS A 257 5.08 -8.67 26.48
CA LYS A 257 4.75 -9.83 27.32
C LYS A 257 4.84 -11.17 26.55
N PRO A 258 4.29 -11.31 25.33
CA PRO A 258 4.53 -12.50 24.51
C PRO A 258 6.02 -12.77 24.23
N ARG A 259 6.85 -11.74 24.02
CA ARG A 259 8.29 -11.92 23.78
C ARG A 259 9.05 -12.38 25.02
N LEU A 260 8.75 -11.83 26.19
CA LEU A 260 9.34 -12.28 27.46
C LEU A 260 8.96 -13.73 27.76
N SER A 261 7.67 -14.08 27.58
CA SER A 261 7.22 -15.47 27.73
C SER A 261 7.96 -16.43 26.79
N LEU A 262 8.17 -16.04 25.54
CA LEU A 262 8.94 -16.83 24.58
C LEU A 262 10.43 -16.91 24.97
N ALA A 263 11.02 -15.83 25.51
CA ALA A 263 12.39 -15.82 26.00
C ALA A 263 12.58 -16.81 27.17
N ARG A 264 11.64 -16.83 28.13
CA ARG A 264 11.64 -17.79 29.25
C ARG A 264 11.61 -19.24 28.78
N ARG A 265 10.68 -19.59 27.89
CA ARG A 265 10.60 -20.93 27.29
C ARG A 265 11.86 -21.31 26.52
N THR A 266 12.51 -20.32 25.90
CA THR A 266 13.78 -20.53 25.18
C THR A 266 14.92 -20.79 26.17
N LEU A 267 14.94 -20.08 27.30
CA LEU A 267 15.93 -20.29 28.37
C LEU A 267 15.77 -21.68 28.99
N GLU A 268 14.55 -22.06 29.37
CA GLU A 268 14.25 -23.40 29.89
C GLU A 268 14.73 -24.51 28.95
N MET A 269 14.52 -24.35 27.64
CA MET A 269 15.00 -25.30 26.64
C MET A 269 16.54 -25.38 26.62
N VAL A 270 17.23 -24.24 26.63
CA VAL A 270 18.70 -24.19 26.61
C VAL A 270 19.31 -24.74 27.90
N GLU A 271 18.70 -24.45 29.04
CA GLU A 271 19.19 -24.88 30.36
C GLU A 271 19.08 -26.39 30.60
N ARG A 272 18.20 -27.09 29.87
CA ARG A 272 18.21 -28.56 29.83
C ARG A 272 19.51 -29.13 29.27
N ALA A 273 20.21 -28.39 28.42
CA ALA A 273 21.48 -28.82 27.83
C ALA A 273 22.68 -28.31 28.65
N ALA A 274 22.65 -27.05 29.09
CA ALA A 274 23.70 -26.49 29.95
C ALA A 274 23.20 -25.24 30.71
N PRO A 275 23.57 -25.03 31.99
CA PRO A 275 23.17 -23.87 32.78
C PRO A 275 23.54 -22.51 32.14
N ARG A 276 22.68 -21.50 32.30
CA ARG A 276 22.90 -20.12 31.79
C ARG A 276 22.60 -19.04 32.84
N PRO A 277 23.27 -19.07 34.00
CA PRO A 277 22.89 -18.23 35.15
C PRO A 277 22.94 -16.72 34.85
N GLN A 278 23.88 -16.25 34.02
CA GLN A 278 23.95 -14.83 33.64
C GLN A 278 22.74 -14.42 32.80
N LEU A 279 22.34 -15.23 31.81
CA LEU A 279 21.20 -14.92 30.95
C LEU A 279 19.86 -15.10 31.68
N ALA A 280 19.78 -16.02 32.64
CA ALA A 280 18.66 -16.15 33.55
C ALA A 280 18.49 -14.89 34.41
N ALA A 281 19.59 -14.38 34.99
CA ALA A 281 19.58 -13.15 35.77
C ALA A 281 19.18 -11.93 34.92
N GLU A 282 19.71 -11.81 33.69
CA GLU A 282 19.31 -10.75 32.75
C GLU A 282 17.82 -10.81 32.38
N LEU A 283 17.27 -12.02 32.15
CA LEU A 283 15.85 -12.18 31.85
C LEU A 283 14.99 -11.82 33.06
N ALA A 284 15.35 -12.29 34.25
CA ALA A 284 14.63 -11.96 35.47
C ALA A 284 14.64 -10.44 35.75
N ALA A 285 15.77 -9.77 35.51
CA ALA A 285 15.87 -8.32 35.63
C ALA A 285 14.95 -7.60 34.63
N LEU A 286 14.94 -8.04 33.36
CA LEU A 286 14.07 -7.47 32.34
C LEU A 286 12.59 -7.72 32.64
N GLU A 287 12.23 -8.90 33.16
CA GLU A 287 10.85 -9.20 33.59
C GLU A 287 10.42 -8.37 34.80
N LYS A 288 11.33 -8.12 35.75
CA LYS A 288 11.08 -7.22 36.88
C LYS A 288 10.87 -5.78 36.42
N GLU A 289 11.70 -5.29 35.49
CA GLU A 289 11.55 -3.96 34.89
C GLU A 289 10.19 -3.81 34.18
N PHE A 290 9.73 -4.86 33.48
CA PHE A 290 8.42 -4.87 32.82
C PHE A 290 7.23 -4.90 33.79
N ALA A 291 7.43 -5.48 34.98
CA ALA A 291 6.38 -5.61 35.99
C ALA A 291 6.24 -4.36 36.87
N ASP A 292 7.19 -3.42 36.81
CA ASP A 292 7.20 -2.20 37.62
C ASP A 292 6.18 -1.19 37.07
N PRO A 293 5.04 -0.95 37.76
CA PRO A 293 4.02 0.00 37.30
C PRO A 293 4.50 1.47 37.38
N GLN A 294 5.58 1.75 38.11
CA GLN A 294 6.20 3.08 38.19
C GLN A 294 7.34 3.24 37.17
N GLY A 295 7.70 2.18 36.45
CA GLY A 295 8.74 2.19 35.43
C GLY A 295 8.38 3.07 34.22
N ASN A 296 9.41 3.44 33.46
CA ASN A 296 9.25 4.14 32.18
C ASN A 296 8.28 3.39 31.26
N ALA A 297 7.53 4.15 30.44
CA ALA A 297 6.65 3.57 29.44
C ALA A 297 7.40 2.53 28.58
N HIS A 298 6.88 1.30 28.54
CA HIS A 298 7.48 0.23 27.76
C HIS A 298 7.08 0.36 26.29
N GLY A 299 8.06 0.62 25.44
CA GLY A 299 7.85 0.85 24.01
C GLY A 299 8.72 -0.02 23.10
N GLU A 300 9.07 0.53 21.95
CA GLU A 300 9.87 -0.09 20.91
C GLU A 300 11.23 -0.58 21.43
N ALA A 301 11.96 0.27 22.18
CA ALA A 301 13.27 -0.05 22.72
C ALA A 301 13.23 -1.27 23.66
N PHE A 302 12.19 -1.38 24.49
CA PHE A 302 12.01 -2.52 25.40
C PHE A 302 11.70 -3.80 24.62
N TYR A 303 10.82 -3.72 23.61
CA TYR A 303 10.56 -4.84 22.71
C TYR A 303 11.83 -5.36 22.01
N ILE A 304 12.69 -4.45 21.55
CA ILE A 304 13.98 -4.79 20.93
C ILE A 304 14.89 -5.50 21.92
N ARG A 305 15.02 -4.99 23.16
CA ARG A 305 15.80 -5.62 24.23
C ARG A 305 15.34 -7.06 24.50
N ALA A 306 14.04 -7.29 24.65
CA ALA A 306 13.48 -8.64 24.84
C ALA A 306 13.80 -9.58 23.67
N CYS A 307 13.68 -9.08 22.43
CA CYS A 307 14.02 -9.86 21.23
C CYS A 307 15.51 -10.22 21.15
N ASN A 308 16.38 -9.26 21.47
CA ASN A 308 17.84 -9.46 21.45
C ASN A 308 18.30 -10.40 22.56
N LEU A 309 17.74 -10.28 23.77
CA LEU A 309 18.04 -11.20 24.88
C LEU A 309 17.64 -12.63 24.52
N ARG A 310 16.43 -12.84 23.97
CA ARG A 310 16.01 -14.16 23.49
C ARG A 310 16.98 -14.72 22.44
N ARG A 311 17.45 -13.89 21.50
CA ARG A 311 18.44 -14.31 20.50
C ARG A 311 19.73 -14.76 21.16
N ARG A 312 20.25 -14.03 22.15
CA ARG A 312 21.45 -14.42 22.92
C ARG A 312 21.25 -15.74 23.65
N ILE A 313 20.08 -15.94 24.25
CA ILE A 313 19.71 -17.20 24.92
C ILE A 313 19.79 -18.38 23.94
N ILE A 314 19.07 -18.33 22.81
CA ILE A 314 19.07 -19.47 21.87
C ILE A 314 20.46 -19.74 21.30
N LEU A 315 21.23 -18.70 20.96
CA LEU A 315 22.58 -18.84 20.39
C LEU A 315 23.63 -19.31 21.42
N SER A 316 23.29 -19.31 22.70
CA SER A 316 24.12 -19.89 23.76
C SER A 316 23.95 -21.41 23.89
N HIS A 317 23.06 -22.05 23.12
CA HIS A 317 22.86 -23.50 23.20
C HIS A 317 24.14 -24.27 22.82
N PRO A 318 24.57 -25.31 23.58
CA PRO A 318 25.80 -26.06 23.29
C PRO A 318 25.85 -26.69 21.89
N ALA A 319 24.73 -27.20 21.39
CA ALA A 319 24.64 -27.72 20.02
C ALA A 319 24.89 -26.67 18.92
N LEU A 320 24.89 -25.38 19.26
CA LEU A 320 25.26 -24.28 18.37
C LEU A 320 26.68 -23.78 18.62
N ASP A 321 27.50 -24.49 19.39
CA ASP A 321 28.87 -24.09 19.73
C ASP A 321 29.90 -24.51 18.66
N PHE A 322 29.59 -24.17 17.41
CA PHE A 322 30.51 -24.28 16.30
C PHE A 322 31.00 -22.89 15.88
N PRO A 323 32.30 -22.72 15.58
CA PRO A 323 32.89 -21.43 15.24
C PRO A 323 32.48 -20.95 13.84
N LYS A 324 32.08 -21.89 12.96
CA LYS A 324 31.84 -21.65 11.54
C LYS A 324 30.53 -22.28 11.12
N LEU A 325 29.81 -21.59 10.23
CA LEU A 325 28.61 -22.09 9.57
C LEU A 325 28.89 -22.27 8.08
N LEU A 326 28.70 -23.48 7.57
CA LEU A 326 28.67 -23.69 6.12
C LEU A 326 27.27 -23.36 5.61
N ILE A 327 27.16 -22.36 4.73
CA ILE A 327 25.90 -21.92 4.14
C ILE A 327 25.94 -22.17 2.64
N ASN A 328 24.88 -22.78 2.12
CA ASN A 328 24.64 -22.82 0.68
C ASN A 328 23.83 -21.58 0.28
N LYS A 329 24.47 -20.63 -0.42
CA LYS A 329 23.82 -19.41 -0.94
C LYS A 329 23.16 -19.63 -2.31
N ARG A 330 23.22 -20.84 -2.89
CA ARG A 330 22.39 -21.16 -4.05
C ARG A 330 20.93 -21.20 -3.61
N SER A 331 20.13 -20.25 -4.09
CA SER A 331 18.68 -20.30 -3.86
C SER A 331 18.10 -21.56 -4.49
N GLY A 332 17.11 -22.15 -3.80
CA GLY A 332 16.38 -23.30 -4.32
C GLY A 332 15.77 -23.01 -5.69
N PHE A 333 15.63 -24.06 -6.48
CA PHE A 333 15.01 -24.01 -7.79
C PHE A 333 13.53 -23.65 -7.64
N LEU A 334 13.05 -22.68 -8.43
CA LEU A 334 11.62 -22.47 -8.64
C LEU A 334 11.26 -23.01 -10.02
N PRO A 335 10.28 -23.94 -10.14
CA PRO A 335 9.51 -24.56 -9.05
C PRO A 335 10.34 -25.58 -8.24
N GLU A 336 9.99 -25.80 -6.97
CA GLU A 336 10.57 -26.87 -6.14
C GLU A 336 10.11 -28.24 -6.68
N HIS A 337 10.76 -28.72 -7.74
CA HIS A 337 10.52 -30.03 -8.32
C HIS A 337 11.51 -31.04 -7.72
N MET A 338 11.02 -32.11 -7.07
CA MET A 338 11.84 -32.99 -6.23
C MET A 338 13.04 -33.63 -6.95
N CYS A 339 12.94 -33.91 -8.25
CA CYS A 339 14.05 -34.54 -9.00
C CYS A 339 15.13 -33.53 -9.44
N ASP A 340 14.77 -32.29 -9.77
CA ASP A 340 15.71 -31.31 -10.32
C ASP A 340 16.67 -30.75 -9.25
N GLN A 341 16.28 -30.85 -7.98
CA GLN A 341 17.10 -30.49 -6.83
C GLN A 341 18.38 -31.32 -6.73
N TYR A 342 18.30 -32.62 -7.04
CA TYR A 342 19.45 -33.53 -6.96
C TYR A 342 20.37 -33.41 -8.18
N LEU A 343 19.83 -33.02 -9.33
CA LEU A 343 20.56 -32.99 -10.60
C LEU A 343 21.25 -31.65 -10.89
N GLY A 344 21.00 -30.61 -10.08
CA GLY A 344 21.63 -29.29 -10.31
C GLY A 344 21.14 -28.59 -11.59
N ARG A 345 20.14 -29.14 -12.29
CA ARG A 345 19.85 -28.83 -13.71
C ARG A 345 19.40 -27.39 -13.96
N HIS A 346 18.83 -26.76 -12.94
CA HIS A 346 18.33 -25.39 -13.00
C HIS A 346 19.08 -24.44 -12.03
N SER A 347 20.31 -24.80 -11.61
CA SER A 347 21.02 -24.06 -10.58
C SER A 347 21.50 -22.77 -11.22
N ARG A 348 21.11 -21.63 -10.65
CA ARG A 348 21.64 -20.35 -11.09
C ARG A 348 23.07 -20.18 -10.58
N GLU A 349 23.86 -19.43 -11.32
CA GLU A 349 25.15 -18.94 -10.82
C GLU A 349 24.92 -18.16 -9.53
N ALA A 350 25.61 -18.58 -8.47
CA ALA A 350 25.65 -17.93 -7.17
C ALA A 350 27.00 -18.30 -6.52
N PRO A 351 27.45 -17.58 -5.47
CA PRO A 351 28.74 -17.85 -4.81
C PRO A 351 28.94 -19.29 -4.32
N GLY A 352 27.87 -20.10 -4.25
CA GLY A 352 27.94 -21.51 -3.93
C GLY A 352 27.87 -21.74 -2.43
N LEU A 353 28.80 -22.55 -1.94
CA LEU A 353 29.02 -22.75 -0.51
C LEU A 353 29.89 -21.61 0.00
N VAL A 354 29.48 -20.99 1.10
CA VAL A 354 30.28 -20.00 1.82
C VAL A 354 30.39 -20.39 3.28
N VAL A 355 31.48 -19.98 3.92
CA VAL A 355 31.67 -20.16 5.35
C VAL A 355 31.36 -18.83 6.04
N LEU A 356 30.44 -18.86 7.01
CA LEU A 356 30.24 -17.74 7.92
C LEU A 356 31.03 -17.96 9.21
N GLU A 357 31.99 -17.08 9.43
CA GLU A 357 32.69 -16.93 10.70
C GLU A 357 31.97 -15.92 11.59
N ASN A 358 32.16 -15.99 12.90
CA ASN A 358 31.57 -15.05 13.87
C ASN A 358 30.03 -14.88 13.75
N TRP A 359 29.35 -15.90 13.25
CA TRP A 359 27.97 -15.85 12.79
C TRP A 359 26.92 -15.51 13.86
N LYS A 360 27.27 -15.62 15.14
CA LYS A 360 26.39 -15.29 16.26
C LYS A 360 26.25 -13.77 16.49
N GLY A 361 27.27 -12.99 16.15
CA GLY A 361 27.37 -11.55 16.45
C GLY A 361 27.67 -10.70 15.21
N ASP A 362 28.89 -10.79 14.70
CA ASP A 362 29.42 -10.04 13.56
C ASP A 362 29.76 -11.02 12.41
N PRO A 363 28.76 -11.55 11.68
CA PRO A 363 28.97 -12.57 10.67
C PRO A 363 29.90 -12.08 9.56
N ARG A 364 30.94 -12.87 9.24
CA ARG A 364 31.87 -12.61 8.15
C ARG A 364 31.86 -13.75 7.15
N GLU A 365 31.64 -13.42 5.89
CA GLU A 365 31.64 -14.39 4.79
C GLU A 365 33.06 -14.63 4.30
N THR A 366 33.46 -15.90 4.22
CA THR A 366 34.70 -16.37 3.61
C THR A 366 34.38 -17.44 2.55
N VAL A 367 35.12 -17.41 1.44
CA VAL A 367 34.98 -18.34 0.30
C VAL A 367 36.05 -19.40 0.36
#